data_AF-R7C163-F1
#
_entry.id   AF-R7C163-F1
#
_cell.length_a   1.000
_cell.length_b   1.000
_cell.length_c   1.000
_cell.angle_alpha   90.00
_cell.angle_beta   90.00
_cell.angle_gamma   90.00
#
_symmetry.space_group_name_H-M   'P 1'
#
loop_
_entity.id
_entity.type
_entity.pdbx_description
1 polymer ?
#
loop_
_entity_poly.entity_id
_entity_poly.type
_entity_poly.pdbx_seq_one_letter_code
_entity_poly.pdbx_strand_id
1 'polypeptide(L)'
;MLRHWAWKIFRPPAATIAGTIEFLLKQSAKTPMTMVLDEFQNAETVEPALVTDLAVLWDKYRKDTQLLLVLTVSDGAGRSMTDGRFSPLCARACGELTLRPFSTGVIKTILTEHYPTRKPDDLLPLFAVTGGIPQYIKVLTEAGCTSARQMIRPVAQLPGPISSGMPKRS
;
A
#
# COMPACT_ATOMS: atom_id res chain seq x y z
N MET A 1 22.70 -22.52 11.50
CA MET A 1 23.05 -21.93 10.18
C MET A 1 22.04 -20.82 9.88
N LEU A 2 22.27 -19.61 10.40
CA LEU A 2 21.37 -18.46 10.23
C LEU A 2 21.84 -17.65 9.03
N ARG A 3 21.03 -17.64 7.97
CA ARG A 3 21.26 -16.83 6.77
C ARG A 3 21.11 -15.35 7.15
N HIS A 4 22.25 -14.65 7.24
CA HIS A 4 22.30 -13.20 7.28
C HIS A 4 21.75 -12.66 5.95
N TRP A 5 20.55 -12.07 5.97
CA TRP A 5 20.09 -11.21 4.91
C TRP A 5 20.81 -9.87 5.04
N ALA A 6 22.09 -9.85 4.62
CA ALA A 6 22.78 -8.60 4.38
C ALA A 6 22.04 -7.92 3.23
N TRP A 7 21.32 -6.84 3.55
CA TRP A 7 20.77 -5.94 2.54
C TRP A 7 21.97 -5.42 1.74
N LYS A 8 22.21 -6.03 0.58
CA LYS A 8 23.16 -5.48 -0.39
C LYS A 8 22.54 -4.17 -0.83
N ILE A 9 23.02 -3.08 -0.24
CA ILE A 9 22.67 -1.72 -0.66
C ILE A 9 23.11 -1.62 -2.11
N PHE A 10 22.14 -1.67 -3.01
CA PHE A 10 22.35 -1.42 -4.42
C PHE A 10 22.63 0.08 -4.55
N ARG A 11 23.88 0.44 -4.84
CA ARG A 11 24.18 1.80 -5.27
C ARG A 11 23.75 1.94 -6.72
N PRO A 12 22.80 2.84 -7.02
CA PRO A 12 22.41 3.05 -8.39
C PRO A 12 23.63 3.52 -9.20
N PRO A 13 23.84 2.98 -10.40
CA PRO A 13 24.93 3.40 -11.26
C PRO A 13 24.71 4.80 -11.87
N ALA A 14 23.53 5.40 -11.66
CA ALA A 14 23.16 6.72 -12.15
C ALA A 14 22.92 7.69 -11.00
N ALA A 15 23.21 8.98 -11.22
CA ALA A 15 23.03 10.05 -10.24
C ALA A 15 21.56 10.46 -10.02
N THR A 16 20.64 10.02 -10.87
CA THR A 16 19.22 10.42 -10.85
C THR A 16 18.28 9.22 -10.69
N ILE A 17 17.07 9.50 -10.20
CA ILE A 17 16.00 8.48 -10.08
C ILE A 17 15.66 7.91 -11.46
N ALA A 18 15.48 8.78 -12.47
CA ALA A 18 15.21 8.36 -13.85
C ALA A 18 16.33 7.47 -14.42
N GLY A 19 17.60 7.83 -14.20
CA GLY A 19 18.73 7.01 -14.65
C GLY A 19 18.80 5.65 -13.95
N THR A 20 18.37 5.58 -12.68
CA THR A 20 18.27 4.33 -11.93
C THR A 20 17.17 3.44 -12.51
N ILE A 21 16.00 4.01 -12.79
CA ILE A 21 14.88 3.30 -13.42
C ILE A 21 15.29 2.81 -14.82
N GLU A 22 15.96 3.64 -15.62
CA GLU A 22 16.46 3.23 -16.93
C GLU A 22 17.43 2.04 -16.83
N PHE A 23 18.35 2.06 -15.87
CA PHE A 23 19.26 0.96 -15.62
C PHE A 23 18.50 -0.33 -15.28
N LEU A 24 17.51 -0.26 -14.40
CA LEU A 24 16.67 -1.40 -14.02
C LEU A 24 15.89 -1.95 -15.22
N LEU A 25 15.27 -1.08 -16.03
CA LEU A 25 14.58 -1.46 -17.26
C LEU A 25 15.52 -2.20 -18.23
N LYS A 26 16.73 -1.68 -18.47
CA LYS A 26 17.73 -2.35 -19.32
C LYS A 26 18.13 -3.71 -18.77
N GLN A 27 18.31 -3.81 -17.45
CA GLN A 27 18.74 -5.06 -16.85
C GLN A 27 17.62 -6.11 -16.81
N SER A 28 16.37 -5.66 -16.75
CA SER A 28 15.21 -6.54 -16.78
C SER A 28 15.03 -7.31 -18.08
N ALA A 29 15.61 -6.82 -19.19
CA ALA A 29 15.60 -7.54 -20.46
C ALA A 29 16.32 -8.90 -20.38
N LYS A 30 17.25 -9.06 -19.41
CA LYS A 30 18.00 -10.30 -19.18
C LYS A 30 17.50 -11.09 -17.97
N THR A 31 16.98 -10.38 -16.97
CA THR A 31 16.56 -10.96 -15.70
C THR A 31 15.21 -10.39 -15.30
N PRO A 32 14.12 -11.18 -15.31
CA PRO A 32 12.82 -10.72 -14.85
C PRO A 32 12.90 -10.08 -13.47
N MET A 33 12.20 -8.95 -13.29
CA MET A 33 12.21 -8.23 -12.03
C MET A 33 10.87 -7.55 -11.76
N THR A 34 10.62 -7.25 -10.49
CA THR A 34 9.46 -6.46 -10.07
C THR A 34 9.96 -5.21 -9.37
N MET A 35 9.51 -4.06 -9.85
CA MET A 35 9.77 -2.77 -9.22
C MET A 35 8.46 -2.24 -8.64
N VAL A 36 8.46 -1.99 -7.34
CA VAL A 36 7.31 -1.42 -6.63
C VAL A 36 7.67 0.00 -6.22
N LEU A 37 6.86 0.96 -6.66
CA LEU A 37 6.93 2.35 -6.21
C LEU A 37 5.72 2.62 -5.33
N ASP A 38 5.96 2.74 -4.03
CA ASP A 38 4.91 2.93 -3.04
C ASP A 38 4.54 4.42 -2.91
N GLU A 39 3.27 4.72 -2.66
CA GLU A 39 2.73 6.08 -2.53
C GLU A 39 3.11 7.00 -3.72
N PHE A 40 2.97 6.47 -4.93
CA PHE A 40 3.42 7.11 -6.17
C PHE A 40 2.74 8.46 -6.45
N GLN A 41 1.60 8.74 -5.83
CA GLN A 41 0.97 10.05 -5.90
C GLN A 41 1.79 11.20 -5.28
N ASN A 42 2.88 10.87 -4.59
CA ASN A 42 3.86 11.83 -4.07
C ASN A 42 5.11 11.96 -4.95
N ALA A 43 5.20 11.23 -6.07
CA ALA A 43 6.37 11.23 -6.96
C ALA A 43 6.85 12.64 -7.34
N GLU A 44 5.93 13.52 -7.76
CA GLU A 44 6.24 14.89 -8.20
C GLU A 44 6.76 15.78 -7.05
N THR A 45 6.50 15.42 -5.79
CA THR A 45 7.04 16.16 -4.63
C THR A 45 8.51 15.83 -4.37
N VAL A 46 8.96 14.66 -4.85
CA VAL A 46 10.35 14.21 -4.73
C VAL A 46 11.15 14.66 -5.95
N GLU A 47 10.60 14.43 -7.15
CA GLU A 47 11.21 14.80 -8.43
C GLU A 47 10.11 15.20 -9.41
N PRO A 48 9.96 16.50 -9.74
CA PRO A 48 8.86 17.00 -10.56
C PRO A 48 8.74 16.33 -11.94
N ALA A 49 9.86 15.89 -12.52
CA ALA A 49 9.89 15.25 -13.84
C ALA A 49 9.57 13.74 -13.80
N LEU A 50 9.47 13.12 -12.62
CA LEU A 50 9.48 11.66 -12.47
C LEU A 50 8.35 10.95 -13.21
N VAL A 51 7.14 11.51 -13.21
CA VAL A 51 5.98 10.93 -13.92
C VAL A 51 6.21 10.93 -15.43
N THR A 52 6.72 12.04 -15.97
CA THR A 52 7.02 12.21 -17.39
C THR A 52 8.20 11.33 -17.81
N ASP A 53 9.29 11.33 -17.04
CA ASP A 53 10.47 10.52 -17.29
C ASP A 53 10.12 9.03 -17.29
N LEU A 54 9.32 8.58 -16.33
CA LEU A 54 8.86 7.19 -16.26
C LEU A 54 8.02 6.82 -17.48
N ALA A 55 7.15 7.71 -17.96
CA ALA A 55 6.34 7.46 -19.17
C ALA A 55 7.23 7.32 -20.42
N VAL A 56 8.22 8.21 -20.59
CA VAL A 56 9.19 8.17 -21.70
C VAL A 56 10.03 6.90 -21.64
N LEU A 57 10.55 6.54 -20.47
CA LEU A 57 11.34 5.34 -20.27
C LEU A 57 10.51 4.09 -20.51
N TRP A 58 9.26 4.05 -20.04
CA TRP A 58 8.37 2.93 -20.26
C TRP A 58 8.11 2.73 -21.76
N ASP A 59 7.78 3.78 -22.50
CA ASP A 59 7.58 3.67 -23.95
C ASP A 59 8.81 3.17 -24.70
N LYS A 60 10.00 3.61 -24.27
CA LYS A 60 11.27 3.21 -24.87
C LYS A 60 11.58 1.74 -24.65
N TYR A 61 11.29 1.18 -23.47
CA TYR A 61 11.74 -0.17 -23.09
C TYR A 61 10.64 -1.23 -22.98
N ARG A 62 9.34 -0.86 -23.02
CA ARG A 62 8.21 -1.79 -22.76
C ARG A 62 8.15 -3.04 -23.63
N LYS A 63 8.80 -3.04 -24.80
CA LYS A 63 8.83 -4.20 -25.72
C LYS A 63 9.88 -5.23 -25.34
N ASP A 64 10.98 -4.78 -24.72
CA ASP A 64 12.16 -5.62 -24.46
C ASP A 64 12.33 -5.93 -22.96
N THR A 65 11.69 -5.12 -22.11
CA THR A 65 11.73 -5.25 -20.65
C THR A 65 10.91 -6.45 -20.16
N GLN A 66 11.43 -7.16 -19.16
CA GLN A 66 10.65 -8.13 -18.36
C GLN A 66 10.36 -7.58 -16.96
N LEU A 67 10.37 -6.25 -16.81
CA LEU A 67 10.06 -5.57 -15.56
C LEU A 67 8.54 -5.48 -15.35
N LEU A 68 8.06 -6.05 -14.25
CA LEU A 68 6.73 -5.74 -13.71
C LEU A 68 6.81 -4.47 -12.88
N LEU A 69 6.17 -3.41 -13.35
CA LEU A 69 6.06 -2.14 -12.63
C LEU A 69 4.76 -2.12 -11.84
N VAL A 70 4.86 -2.01 -10.52
CA VAL A 70 3.72 -1.85 -9.61
C VAL A 70 3.79 -0.45 -9.00
N LEU A 71 2.75 0.34 -9.23
CA LEU A 71 2.58 1.66 -8.62
C LEU A 71 1.45 1.55 -7.62
N THR A 72 1.68 1.96 -6.37
CA THR A 72 0.59 2.07 -5.40
C THR A 72 0.18 3.53 -5.29
N VAL A 73 -1.11 3.75 -5.06
CA VAL A 73 -1.69 5.06 -4.82
C VAL A 73 -2.74 4.92 -3.73
N SER A 74 -2.73 5.84 -2.76
CA SER A 74 -3.74 5.92 -1.72
C SER A 74 -4.66 7.12 -1.93
N ASP A 75 -5.97 6.90 -1.84
CA ASP A 75 -7.02 7.93 -2.04
C ASP A 75 -7.21 8.85 -0.82
N GLY A 76 -6.40 8.67 0.24
CA GLY A 76 -6.55 9.39 1.51
C GLY A 76 -6.44 10.91 1.42
N ALA A 77 -5.98 11.46 0.29
CA ALA A 77 -5.84 12.89 0.03
C ALA A 77 -6.56 13.37 -1.25
N GLY A 78 -7.49 12.59 -1.81
CA GLY A 78 -8.16 12.91 -3.08
C GLY A 78 -7.24 12.86 -4.29
N ARG A 79 -6.09 12.20 -4.16
CA ARG A 79 -5.15 11.92 -5.25
C ARG A 79 -5.36 10.47 -5.69
N SER A 80 -6.21 10.30 -6.68
CA SER A 80 -6.44 9.00 -7.32
C SER A 80 -5.48 8.80 -8.50
N MET A 81 -5.25 7.56 -8.91
CA MET A 81 -4.59 7.29 -10.21
C MET A 81 -5.35 7.92 -11.39
N THR A 82 -6.63 8.26 -11.22
CA THR A 82 -7.43 8.96 -12.23
C THR A 82 -7.14 10.45 -12.34
N ASP A 83 -6.25 11.01 -11.51
CA ASP A 83 -5.83 12.41 -11.65
C ASP A 83 -5.18 12.61 -13.03
N GLY A 84 -5.51 13.71 -13.70
CA GLY A 84 -5.00 14.02 -15.04
C GLY A 84 -3.46 14.01 -15.13
N ARG A 85 -2.78 14.20 -14.00
CA ARG A 85 -1.31 14.12 -13.84
C ARG A 85 -0.75 12.73 -14.11
N PHE A 86 -1.46 11.66 -13.73
CA PHE A 86 -1.02 10.28 -13.95
C PHE A 86 -1.52 9.69 -15.28
N SER A 87 -2.36 10.43 -16.00
CA SER A 87 -2.90 10.05 -17.32
C SER A 87 -1.86 9.45 -18.28
N PRO A 88 -0.62 9.99 -18.39
CA PRO A 88 0.42 9.38 -19.24
C PRO A 88 0.73 7.93 -18.85
N LEU A 89 0.82 7.61 -17.56
CA LEU A 89 1.11 6.26 -17.10
C LEU A 89 -0.14 5.36 -17.12
N CYS A 90 -1.31 5.92 -16.79
CA CYS A 90 -2.58 5.19 -16.81
C CYS A 90 -2.95 4.70 -18.21
N ALA A 91 -2.70 5.50 -19.25
CA ALA A 91 -2.89 5.08 -20.65
C ALA A 91 -1.99 3.89 -21.06
N ARG A 92 -0.95 3.61 -20.28
CA ARG A 92 0.04 2.54 -20.50
C ARG A 92 -0.12 1.39 -19.51
N ALA A 93 -1.07 1.48 -18.57
CA ALA A 93 -1.28 0.48 -17.54
C ALA A 93 -1.83 -0.82 -18.13
N CYS A 94 -1.27 -1.94 -17.69
CA CYS A 94 -1.71 -3.28 -18.11
C CYS A 94 -2.84 -3.84 -17.22
N GLY A 95 -3.02 -3.28 -16.02
CA GLY A 95 -4.11 -3.63 -15.11
C GLY A 95 -4.18 -2.70 -13.89
N GLU A 96 -5.35 -2.64 -13.27
CA GLU A 96 -5.60 -1.88 -12.03
C GLU A 96 -6.13 -2.84 -10.96
N LEU A 97 -5.57 -2.75 -9.75
CA LEU A 97 -6.05 -3.49 -8.58
C LEU A 97 -6.50 -2.50 -7.50
N THR A 98 -7.81 -2.29 -7.39
CA THR A 98 -8.38 -1.43 -6.36
C THR A 98 -8.64 -2.22 -5.08
N LEU A 99 -7.89 -1.92 -4.01
CA LEU A 99 -8.16 -2.47 -2.68
C LEU A 99 -9.32 -1.72 -2.03
N ARG A 100 -10.33 -2.46 -1.54
CA ARG A 100 -11.49 -1.90 -0.84
C ARG A 100 -11.55 -2.40 0.61
N PRO A 101 -12.17 -1.64 1.52
CA PRO A 101 -12.49 -2.14 2.85
C PRO A 101 -13.23 -3.48 2.78
N PHE A 102 -13.06 -4.31 3.81
CA PHE A 102 -13.74 -5.59 3.88
C PHE A 102 -15.26 -5.40 3.97
N SER A 103 -15.97 -6.20 3.19
CA SER A 103 -17.42 -6.29 3.31
C SER A 103 -17.82 -6.95 4.63
N THR A 104 -19.05 -6.71 5.07
CA THR A 104 -19.61 -7.39 6.25
C THR A 104 -19.56 -8.91 6.15
N GLY A 105 -19.67 -9.47 4.93
CA GLY A 105 -19.51 -10.90 4.66
C GLY A 105 -18.09 -11.39 4.96
N VAL A 106 -17.07 -10.67 4.48
CA VAL A 106 -15.65 -11.02 4.76
C VAL A 106 -15.34 -10.92 6.24
N ILE A 107 -15.85 -9.88 6.92
CA ILE A 107 -15.68 -9.72 8.37
C ILE A 107 -16.34 -10.86 9.14
N LYS A 108 -17.53 -11.32 8.71
CA LYS A 108 -18.21 -12.48 9.28
C LYS A 108 -17.35 -13.73 9.17
N THR A 109 -16.78 -13.99 8.00
CA THR A 109 -15.88 -15.13 7.77
C THR A 109 -14.66 -15.05 8.69
N ILE A 110 -13.99 -13.90 8.74
CA ILE A 110 -12.84 -13.67 9.62
C ILE A 110 -13.19 -13.93 11.10
N LEU A 111 -14.33 -13.41 11.57
CA LEU A 111 -14.77 -13.63 12.95
C LEU A 111 -15.10 -15.09 13.24
N THR A 112 -15.76 -15.78 12.31
CA THR A 112 -16.19 -17.17 12.52
C THR A 112 -15.01 -18.13 12.50
N GLU A 113 -14.06 -17.94 11.58
CA GLU A 113 -12.91 -18.83 11.39
C GLU A 113 -11.80 -18.60 12.42
N HIS A 114 -11.52 -17.34 12.75
CA HIS A 114 -10.41 -17.01 13.65
C HIS A 114 -10.85 -16.74 15.09
N TYR A 115 -12.14 -16.48 15.34
CA TYR A 115 -12.66 -16.12 16.66
C TYR A 115 -14.01 -16.80 16.98
N PRO A 116 -14.06 -18.14 17.00
CA PRO A 116 -15.30 -18.92 17.06
C PRO A 116 -16.10 -18.75 18.36
N THR A 117 -15.52 -18.19 19.41
CA THR A 117 -16.20 -17.91 20.69
C THR A 117 -17.07 -16.65 20.65
N ARG A 118 -17.09 -15.91 19.53
CA ARG A 118 -17.78 -14.61 19.42
C ARG A 118 -19.24 -14.74 18.98
N LYS A 119 -20.07 -13.79 19.46
CA LYS A 119 -21.49 -13.75 19.11
C LYS A 119 -21.70 -13.04 17.77
N PRO A 120 -22.65 -13.49 16.94
CA PRO A 120 -23.02 -12.80 15.70
C PRO A 120 -23.38 -11.31 15.88
N ASP A 121 -23.90 -10.95 17.05
CA ASP A 121 -24.30 -9.58 17.41
C ASP A 121 -23.12 -8.58 17.44
N ASP A 122 -21.89 -9.06 17.60
CA ASP A 122 -20.68 -8.23 17.65
C ASP A 122 -20.20 -7.79 16.25
N LEU A 123 -20.76 -8.36 15.18
CA LEU A 123 -20.39 -8.05 13.80
C LEU A 123 -20.79 -6.62 13.38
N LEU A 124 -22.02 -6.21 13.70
CA LEU A 124 -22.53 -4.90 13.31
C LEU A 124 -21.78 -3.76 14.03
N PRO A 125 -21.52 -3.83 15.36
CA PRO A 125 -20.67 -2.87 16.05
C PRO A 125 -19.25 -2.82 15.49
N LEU A 126 -18.63 -3.98 15.21
CA LEU A 126 -17.28 -4.04 14.66
C LEU A 126 -17.20 -3.35 13.30
N PHE A 127 -18.16 -3.62 12.41
CA PHE A 127 -18.22 -2.95 11.11
C PHE A 127 -18.50 -1.45 11.26
N ALA A 128 -19.47 -1.05 12.09
CA ALA A 128 -19.82 0.36 12.30
C ALA A 128 -18.63 1.18 12.83
N VAL A 129 -17.79 0.57 13.67
CA VAL A 129 -16.60 1.20 14.24
C VAL A 129 -15.43 1.24 13.26
N THR A 130 -15.19 0.15 12.54
CA THR A 130 -13.99 0.01 11.70
C THR A 130 -14.18 0.44 10.26
N GLY A 131 -15.43 0.55 9.79
CA GLY A 131 -15.75 0.73 8.38
C GLY A 131 -15.27 -0.42 7.48
N GLY A 132 -14.87 -1.56 8.06
CA GLY A 132 -14.24 -2.66 7.33
C GLY A 132 -12.75 -2.46 7.03
N ILE A 133 -12.09 -1.45 7.60
CA ILE A 133 -10.66 -1.23 7.40
C ILE A 133 -9.86 -2.33 8.12
N PRO A 134 -9.03 -3.11 7.40
CA PRO A 134 -8.32 -4.26 7.96
C PRO A 134 -7.45 -3.90 9.18
N GLN A 135 -6.78 -2.75 9.13
CA GLN A 135 -5.93 -2.27 10.22
C GLN A 135 -6.72 -2.05 11.53
N TYR A 136 -7.90 -1.45 11.46
CA TYR A 136 -8.72 -1.19 12.64
C TYR A 136 -9.32 -2.48 13.20
N ILE A 137 -9.74 -3.40 12.33
CA ILE A 137 -10.20 -4.73 12.73
C ILE A 137 -9.08 -5.47 13.49
N LYS A 138 -7.85 -5.45 12.95
CA LYS A 138 -6.69 -6.09 13.58
C LYS A 138 -6.44 -5.53 14.98
N VAL A 139 -6.33 -4.20 15.12
CA VAL A 139 -6.04 -3.54 16.39
C VAL A 139 -7.11 -3.84 17.46
N LEU A 140 -8.39 -3.73 17.12
CA LEU A 140 -9.47 -4.00 18.07
C LEU A 140 -9.52 -5.47 18.48
N THR A 141 -9.20 -6.36 17.54
CA THR A 141 -9.23 -7.79 17.78
C THR A 141 -8.05 -8.25 18.64
N GLU A 142 -6.85 -7.73 18.40
CA GLU A 142 -5.65 -7.96 19.23
C GLU A 142 -5.83 -7.40 20.65
N ALA A 143 -6.54 -6.27 20.79
CA ALA A 143 -6.88 -5.68 22.09
C ALA A 143 -8.00 -6.43 22.84
N GLY A 144 -8.59 -7.49 22.26
CA GLY A 144 -9.74 -8.19 22.83
C GLY A 144 -11.04 -7.35 22.88
N CYS A 145 -11.02 -6.12 22.36
CA CYS A 145 -12.10 -5.15 22.46
C CYS A 145 -13.09 -5.34 21.31
N THR A 146 -13.96 -6.34 21.45
CA THR A 146 -14.82 -6.79 20.33
C THR A 146 -16.30 -6.85 20.65
N SER A 147 -16.73 -6.40 21.84
CA SER A 147 -18.14 -6.11 22.13
C SER A 147 -18.45 -4.64 21.94
N ALA A 148 -19.68 -4.30 21.57
CA ALA A 148 -20.13 -2.92 21.34
C ALA A 148 -19.75 -1.95 22.48
N ARG A 149 -19.81 -2.40 23.74
CA ARG A 149 -19.45 -1.59 24.91
C ARG A 149 -17.94 -1.44 25.10
N GLN A 150 -17.14 -2.41 24.67
CA GLN A 150 -15.68 -2.37 24.79
C GLN A 150 -15.01 -1.61 23.65
N MET A 151 -15.67 -1.45 22.49
CA MET A 151 -15.12 -0.70 21.37
C MET A 151 -15.16 0.83 21.54
N ILE A 152 -15.99 1.38 22.45
CA ILE A 152 -16.17 2.83 22.59
C ILE A 152 -14.90 3.54 23.12
N ARG A 153 -14.16 2.91 24.04
CA ARG A 153 -12.96 3.52 24.66
C ARG A 153 -11.70 3.47 23.76
N PRO A 154 -11.36 2.33 23.13
CA PRO A 154 -10.18 2.23 22.27
C PRO A 154 -10.29 3.03 20.98
N VAL A 155 -11.51 3.18 20.43
CA VAL A 155 -11.73 3.96 19.20
C VAL A 155 -11.32 5.42 19.37
N ALA A 156 -11.55 5.99 20.54
CA ALA A 156 -11.10 7.35 20.87
C ALA A 156 -9.57 7.49 21.01
N GLN A 157 -8.84 6.37 21.07
CA GLN A 157 -7.38 6.31 21.22
C GLN A 157 -6.68 5.68 20.01
N LEU A 158 -7.43 5.26 18.98
CA LEU A 158 -6.83 4.77 17.74
C LEU A 158 -5.99 5.90 17.16
N PRO A 159 -4.70 5.67 16.85
CA PRO A 159 -3.93 6.65 16.12
C PRO A 159 -4.66 6.88 14.79
N GLY A 160 -5.02 8.14 14.52
CA GLY A 160 -5.55 8.52 13.22
C GLY A 160 -4.58 8.13 12.11
N PRO A 161 -5.03 8.12 10.84
CA PRO A 161 -4.12 7.87 9.73
C PRO A 161 -3.06 8.99 9.77
N ILE A 162 -1.84 8.59 10.12
CA ILE A 162 -0.67 9.46 10.30
C ILE A 162 -0.80 10.44 11.49
N SER A 163 -0.52 9.96 12.71
CA SER A 163 0.20 10.80 13.68
C SER A 163 1.47 10.08 14.15
N SER A 164 2.59 10.64 13.71
CA SER A 164 3.92 10.33 14.19
C SER A 164 4.05 10.73 15.65
N GLY A 165 4.61 9.83 16.46
CA GLY A 165 5.17 10.13 17.78
C GLY A 165 4.19 10.07 18.95
N MET A 166 4.10 8.90 19.60
CA MET A 166 3.80 8.87 21.04
C MET A 166 5.11 8.91 21.83
N PRO A 167 5.24 9.77 22.87
CA PRO A 167 6.37 9.71 23.78
C PRO A 167 6.25 8.48 24.68
N LYS A 168 7.37 7.81 24.93
CA LYS A 168 7.47 6.77 25.96
C LYS A 168 7.15 7.41 27.31
N ARG A 169 6.09 6.95 27.97
CA ARG A 169 5.86 7.28 29.38
C ARG A 169 6.88 6.49 30.21
N SER A 170 7.66 7.24 31.00
CA SER A 170 8.42 6.80 32.17
C SER A 170 7.50 6.33 33.29
#